data_AF-A0A3B9YX66-F1
#
_entry.id   AF-A0A3B9YX66-F1
#
_cell.length_a   1.000
_cell.length_b   1.000
_cell.length_c   1.000
_cell.angle_alpha   90.00
_cell.angle_beta   90.00
_cell.angle_gamma   90.00
#
_symmetry.space_group_name_H-M   'P 1'
#
loop_
_entity.id
_entity.type
_entity.pdbx_description
1 polymer ?
#
loop_
_entity_poly.entity_id
_entity_poly.type
_entity_poly.pdbx_seq_one_letter_code
_entity_poly.pdbx_strand_id
1 'polypeptide(L)'
;MQRKRTGPIMSMLQVQSLGGLVAFIGVCWLISENRQGFPWRLVIAGLFLQVILAAVFLTVPAIRDSLQVLNGAVTALQNATGKATSFVFGYAGGGSPPFVVTDPNALVSIAFGILPLVIVMSALSALLWHWRILPLIVQGFAFVLERTMRIGGALGFGAAANIFLGMTESPLLIRPYLERLTRSELFALFACGLSNVAGTVMVIYAAMLGNAIPGAIGHILVASVLSLPASILLAKIMIPGDEATSADP
;
A
#
# COMPACT_ATOMS: atom_id res chain seq x y z
N MET A 1 -34.96 0.65 13.51
CA MET A 1 -35.86 0.69 12.34
C MET A 1 -35.03 0.55 11.07
N GLN A 2 -35.00 -0.65 10.49
CA GLN A 2 -34.30 -0.95 9.25
C GLN A 2 -35.10 -0.38 8.07
N ARG A 3 -34.54 0.59 7.34
CA ARG A 3 -35.11 1.06 6.08
C ARG A 3 -34.86 0.00 5.00
N LYS A 4 -35.93 -0.71 4.61
CA LYS A 4 -36.00 -1.51 3.37
C LYS A 4 -35.46 -0.65 2.21
N ARG A 5 -34.31 -1.04 1.65
CA ARG A 5 -33.85 -0.55 0.35
C ARG A 5 -34.61 -1.31 -0.74
N THR A 6 -35.75 -0.78 -1.14
CA THR A 6 -36.49 -1.19 -2.35
C THR A 6 -36.11 -0.25 -3.50
N GLY A 7 -35.49 -0.79 -4.57
CA GLY A 7 -35.32 -0.12 -5.88
C GLY A 7 -33.88 -0.16 -6.46
N PRO A 8 -33.69 -0.39 -7.78
CA PRO A 8 -32.39 -0.52 -8.45
C PRO A 8 -31.81 0.85 -8.86
N ILE A 9 -31.82 1.83 -7.96
CA ILE A 9 -31.33 3.19 -8.23
C ILE A 9 -30.06 3.39 -7.40
N MET A 10 -28.94 3.72 -8.05
CA MET A 10 -27.71 4.09 -7.37
C MET A 10 -28.01 5.19 -6.34
N SER A 11 -27.57 4.98 -5.10
CA SER A 11 -27.69 6.00 -4.05
C SER A 11 -26.86 7.23 -4.40
N MET A 12 -27.25 8.43 -3.95
CA MET A 12 -26.54 9.70 -4.23
C MET A 12 -25.03 9.61 -3.95
N LEU A 13 -24.64 8.87 -2.89
CA LEU A 13 -23.25 8.61 -2.54
C LEU A 13 -22.50 7.81 -3.61
N GLN A 14 -23.14 6.81 -4.22
CA GLN A 14 -22.53 6.00 -5.28
C GLN A 14 -22.30 6.84 -6.55
N VAL A 15 -23.25 7.73 -6.88
CA VAL A 15 -23.10 8.66 -8.00
C VAL A 15 -21.94 9.63 -7.73
N GLN A 16 -21.83 10.16 -6.51
CA GLN A 16 -20.72 11.02 -6.11
C GLN A 16 -19.37 10.29 -6.19
N SER A 17 -19.28 9.05 -5.71
CA SER A 17 -18.06 8.23 -5.81
C SER A 17 -17.67 7.96 -7.27
N LEU A 18 -18.64 7.64 -8.12
CA LEU A 18 -18.41 7.44 -9.55
C LEU A 18 -17.94 8.74 -10.23
N GLY A 19 -18.56 9.87 -9.88
CA GLY A 19 -18.15 11.20 -10.35
C GLY A 19 -16.72 11.54 -9.96
N GLY A 20 -16.32 11.22 -8.73
CA GLY A 20 -14.94 11.40 -8.25
C GLY A 20 -13.93 10.57 -9.07
N LEU A 21 -14.26 9.31 -9.38
CA LEU A 21 -13.41 8.43 -10.18
C LEU A 21 -13.22 8.97 -11.61
N VAL A 22 -14.32 9.43 -12.24
CA VAL A 22 -14.26 10.09 -13.55
C VAL A 22 -13.47 11.39 -13.49
N ALA A 23 -13.61 12.17 -12.41
CA ALA A 23 -12.87 13.41 -12.23
C ALA A 23 -11.35 13.17 -12.13
N PHE A 24 -10.89 12.18 -11.36
CA PHE A 24 -9.46 11.85 -11.26
C PHE A 24 -8.88 11.41 -12.61
N ILE A 25 -9.60 10.55 -13.35
CA ILE A 25 -9.19 10.14 -14.71
C ILE A 25 -9.17 11.36 -15.64
N GLY A 26 -10.17 12.23 -15.56
CA GLY A 26 -10.27 13.45 -16.36
C GLY A 26 -9.13 14.42 -16.11
N VAL A 27 -8.74 14.63 -14.85
CA VAL A 27 -7.58 15.47 -14.48
C VAL A 27 -6.30 14.88 -15.06
N CYS A 28 -6.06 13.58 -14.90
CA CYS A 28 -4.90 12.90 -15.48
C CYS A 28 -4.87 12.98 -17.01
N TRP A 29 -6.03 12.90 -17.67
CA TRP A 29 -6.14 13.06 -19.12
C TRP A 29 -5.87 14.51 -19.58
N LEU A 30 -6.31 15.51 -18.82
CA LEU A 30 -6.05 16.92 -19.14
C LEU A 30 -4.55 17.26 -19.12
N ILE A 31 -3.81 16.70 -18.16
CA ILE A 31 -2.35 16.87 -18.04
C ILE A 31 -1.56 15.82 -18.84
N SER A 32 -2.23 14.97 -19.62
CA SER A 32 -1.58 13.94 -20.43
C SER A 32 -0.73 14.54 -21.56
N GLU A 33 0.45 13.96 -21.77
CA GLU A 33 1.36 14.34 -22.85
C GLU A 33 0.81 13.95 -24.23
N ASN A 34 0.03 12.87 -24.32
CA ASN A 34 -0.59 12.42 -25.56
C ASN A 34 -2.06 12.03 -25.32
N ARG A 35 -2.95 13.02 -25.44
CA ARG A 35 -4.40 12.84 -25.24
C ARG A 35 -5.05 11.89 -26.25
N GLN A 36 -4.44 11.69 -27.42
CA GLN A 36 -4.95 10.78 -28.46
C GLN A 36 -4.55 9.32 -28.15
N GLY A 37 -3.44 9.11 -27.46
CA GLY A 37 -2.93 7.79 -27.06
C GLY A 37 -3.56 7.26 -25.76
N PHE A 38 -4.85 7.49 -25.52
CA PHE A 38 -5.48 7.09 -24.26
C PHE A 38 -5.54 5.55 -24.13
N PRO A 39 -4.97 4.95 -23.06
CA PRO A 39 -4.82 3.50 -22.94
C PRO A 39 -6.10 2.83 -22.42
N TRP A 40 -7.16 2.82 -23.23
CA TRP A 40 -8.50 2.33 -22.88
C TRP A 40 -8.51 0.97 -22.20
N ARG A 41 -7.77 0.01 -22.77
CA ARG A 41 -7.67 -1.35 -22.23
C ARG A 41 -7.12 -1.35 -20.80
N LEU A 42 -6.05 -0.62 -20.56
CA LEU A 42 -5.37 -0.58 -19.27
C LEU A 42 -6.23 0.14 -18.23
N VAL A 43 -6.91 1.22 -18.62
CA VAL A 43 -7.82 1.94 -17.72
C VAL A 43 -8.99 1.04 -17.31
N ILE A 44 -9.66 0.39 -18.26
CA ILE A 44 -10.78 -0.52 -17.95
C ILE A 44 -10.30 -1.69 -17.10
N ALA A 45 -9.17 -2.32 -17.46
CA ALA A 45 -8.61 -3.43 -16.70
C ALA A 45 -8.20 -3.02 -15.28
N GLY A 46 -7.55 -1.86 -15.11
CA GLY A 46 -7.10 -1.34 -13.82
C GLY A 46 -8.28 -0.98 -12.91
N LEU A 47 -9.33 -0.36 -13.45
CA LEU A 47 -10.55 -0.08 -12.70
C LEU A 47 -11.29 -1.35 -12.30
N PHE A 48 -11.42 -2.30 -13.23
CA PHE A 48 -12.05 -3.59 -12.95
C PHE A 48 -11.27 -4.36 -11.87
N LEU A 49 -9.94 -4.39 -11.96
CA LEU A 49 -9.08 -5.02 -10.98
C LEU A 49 -9.22 -4.36 -9.60
N GLN A 50 -9.26 -3.03 -9.51
CA GLN A 50 -9.50 -2.34 -8.23
C GLN A 50 -10.85 -2.73 -7.61
N VAL A 51 -11.92 -2.76 -8.41
CA VAL A 51 -13.25 -3.14 -7.91
C VAL A 51 -13.24 -4.60 -7.43
N ILE A 52 -12.61 -5.51 -8.18
CA ILE A 52 -12.47 -6.91 -7.77
C ILE A 52 -11.65 -7.02 -6.48
N LEU A 53 -10.47 -6.41 -6.42
CA LEU A 53 -9.62 -6.47 -5.23
C LEU A 53 -10.36 -5.88 -4.03
N ALA A 54 -11.01 -4.73 -4.18
CA ALA A 54 -11.80 -4.12 -3.12
C ALA A 54 -12.93 -5.04 -2.68
N ALA A 55 -13.67 -5.65 -3.61
CA ALA A 55 -14.70 -6.63 -3.28
C ALA A 55 -14.10 -7.85 -2.55
N VAL A 56 -12.99 -8.41 -3.03
CA VAL A 56 -12.32 -9.58 -2.43
C VAL A 56 -11.87 -9.28 -1.01
N PHE A 57 -11.10 -8.20 -0.78
CA PHE A 57 -10.62 -7.81 0.54
C PHE A 57 -11.75 -7.40 1.48
N LEU A 58 -12.82 -6.78 0.96
CA LEU A 58 -13.93 -6.29 1.77
C LEU A 58 -15.08 -7.28 1.90
N THR A 59 -15.18 -8.39 1.18
CA THR A 59 -16.35 -9.29 1.32
C THR A 59 -15.98 -10.70 1.71
N VAL A 60 -14.77 -11.17 1.38
CA VAL A 60 -14.36 -12.55 1.67
C VAL A 60 -13.98 -12.68 3.15
N PRO A 61 -14.70 -13.51 3.95
CA PRO A 61 -14.44 -13.65 5.38
C PRO A 61 -13.03 -14.14 5.68
N ALA A 62 -12.55 -15.15 4.96
CA ALA A 62 -11.21 -15.70 5.15
C ALA A 62 -10.09 -14.65 5.01
N ILE A 63 -10.26 -13.67 4.10
CA ILE A 63 -9.29 -12.60 3.90
C ILE A 63 -9.40 -11.58 5.04
N ARG A 64 -10.61 -11.19 5.44
CA ARG A 64 -10.83 -10.32 6.60
C ARG A 64 -10.24 -10.91 7.89
N ASP A 65 -10.43 -12.21 8.11
CA ASP A 65 -9.89 -12.93 9.27
C ASP A 65 -8.35 -12.94 9.23
N SER A 66 -7.78 -13.16 8.03
CA SER A 66 -6.32 -13.07 7.82
C SER A 66 -5.77 -11.67 8.11
N LEU A 67 -6.48 -10.61 7.71
CA LEU A 67 -6.10 -9.23 8.06
C LEU A 67 -6.20 -9.01 9.57
N GLN A 68 -7.17 -9.61 10.25
CA GLN A 68 -7.30 -9.50 11.70
C GLN A 68 -6.15 -10.21 12.44
N VAL A 69 -5.72 -11.37 11.94
CA VAL A 69 -4.50 -12.06 12.43
C VAL A 69 -3.26 -11.17 12.24
N LEU A 70 -3.12 -10.52 11.08
CA LEU A 70 -2.02 -9.59 10.82
C LEU A 70 -2.03 -8.41 11.81
N ASN A 71 -3.21 -7.85 12.09
CA ASN A 71 -3.35 -6.79 13.10
C ASN A 71 -2.88 -7.29 14.48
N GLY A 72 -3.33 -8.48 14.91
CA GLY A 72 -2.92 -9.08 16.17
C GLY A 72 -1.40 -9.33 16.25
N ALA A 73 -0.78 -9.79 15.16
CA ALA A 73 0.65 -10.01 15.09
C ALA A 73 1.45 -8.71 15.27
N VAL A 74 1.03 -7.61 14.64
CA VAL A 74 1.70 -6.32 14.80
C VAL A 74 1.44 -5.72 16.18
N THR A 75 0.25 -5.88 16.77
CA THR A 75 0.00 -5.49 18.16
C THR A 75 0.89 -6.28 19.12
N ALA A 76 1.09 -7.58 18.89
CA ALA A 76 2.01 -8.39 19.69
C ALA A 76 3.45 -7.89 19.57
N LEU A 77 3.90 -7.55 18.35
CA LEU A 77 5.20 -6.94 18.11
C LEU A 77 5.32 -5.58 18.82
N GLN A 78 4.32 -4.71 18.71
CA GLN A 78 4.28 -3.42 19.41
C GLN A 78 4.41 -3.58 20.92
N ASN A 79 3.70 -4.54 21.51
CA ASN A 79 3.79 -4.83 22.95
C ASN A 79 5.16 -5.39 23.34
N ALA A 80 5.73 -6.28 22.52
CA ALA A 80 7.08 -6.82 22.74
C ALA A 80 8.15 -5.73 22.64
N THR A 81 8.07 -4.88 21.63
CA THR A 81 8.94 -3.71 21.46
C THR A 81 8.79 -2.75 22.63
N GLY A 82 7.57 -2.47 23.09
CA GLY A 82 7.32 -1.62 24.26
C GLY A 82 8.02 -2.13 25.53
N LYS A 83 8.01 -3.44 25.75
CA LYS A 83 8.77 -4.05 26.85
C LYS A 83 10.28 -3.85 26.67
N ALA A 84 10.80 -4.07 25.46
CA ALA A 84 12.22 -3.86 25.16
C ALA A 84 12.64 -2.39 25.32
N THR A 85 11.84 -1.44 24.84
CA THR A 85 12.14 0.00 24.96
C THR A 85 12.02 0.48 26.40
N SER A 86 11.06 -0.03 27.18
CA SER A 86 10.98 0.28 28.61
C SER A 86 12.19 -0.24 29.39
N PHE A 87 12.75 -1.38 28.99
CA PHE A 87 13.98 -1.93 29.57
C PHE A 87 15.22 -1.10 29.19
N VAL A 88 15.37 -0.73 27.91
CA VAL A 88 16.55 -0.01 27.42
C VAL A 88 16.53 1.48 27.79
N PHE A 89 15.37 2.14 27.67
CA PHE A 89 15.21 3.59 27.79
C PHE A 89 14.43 4.03 29.04
N GLY A 90 14.02 3.09 29.91
CA GLY A 90 13.26 3.41 31.12
C GLY A 90 11.93 4.09 30.81
N TYR A 91 11.62 5.18 31.53
CA TYR A 91 10.37 5.93 31.34
C TYR A 91 10.21 6.49 29.92
N ALA A 92 11.30 6.88 29.26
CA ALA A 92 11.26 7.46 27.93
C ALA A 92 10.78 6.45 26.87
N GLY A 93 11.01 5.16 27.10
CA GLY A 93 10.58 4.07 26.24
C GLY A 93 9.24 3.43 26.62
N GLY A 94 8.44 4.09 27.47
CA GLY A 94 7.13 3.59 27.93
C GLY A 94 7.14 2.91 29.31
N GLY A 95 8.25 2.98 30.05
CA GLY A 95 8.29 2.60 31.46
C GLY A 95 7.53 3.59 32.36
N SER A 96 7.32 3.23 33.63
CA SER A 96 6.61 4.09 34.58
C SER A 96 7.40 5.39 34.83
N PRO A 97 6.76 6.57 34.69
CA PRO A 97 7.42 7.85 34.91
C PRO A 97 7.73 8.06 36.41
N PRO A 98 8.91 8.60 36.76
CA PRO A 98 9.25 8.91 38.16
C PRO A 98 8.61 10.21 38.66
N PHE A 99 7.71 10.83 37.89
CA PHE A 99 7.07 12.11 38.18
C PHE A 99 5.55 12.04 37.93
N VAL A 100 4.81 12.98 38.52
CA VAL A 100 3.35 13.10 38.32
C VAL A 100 3.07 13.58 36.90
N VAL A 101 2.25 12.81 36.18
CA VAL A 101 1.92 13.06 34.78
C VAL A 101 0.78 14.07 34.71
N THR A 102 1.06 15.26 34.16
CA THR A 102 0.07 16.30 33.90
C THR A 102 -0.63 16.12 32.54
N ASP A 103 0.08 15.61 31.52
CA ASP A 103 -0.49 15.24 30.22
C ASP A 103 0.00 13.84 29.79
N PRO A 104 -0.88 12.84 29.76
CA PRO A 104 -0.55 11.49 29.30
C PRO A 104 -0.07 11.42 27.85
N ASN A 105 -0.49 12.34 26.97
CA ASN A 105 -0.08 12.31 25.57
C ASN A 105 1.38 12.78 25.38
N ALA A 106 1.88 13.63 26.29
CA ALA A 106 3.26 14.09 26.28
C ALA A 106 4.27 12.99 26.65
N LEU A 107 3.81 11.86 27.20
CA LEU A 107 4.65 10.70 27.51
C LEU A 107 4.99 9.85 26.28
N VAL A 108 4.27 10.02 25.16
CA VAL A 108 4.51 9.24 23.94
C VAL A 108 5.74 9.79 23.23
N SER A 109 6.90 9.18 23.47
CA SER A 109 8.12 9.51 22.74
C SER A 109 8.13 8.90 21.35
N ILE A 110 8.15 9.73 20.32
CA ILE A 110 8.38 9.27 18.94
C ILE A 110 9.76 8.58 18.85
N ALA A 111 10.78 9.18 19.45
CA ALA A 111 12.16 8.70 19.36
C ALA A 111 12.37 7.35 20.06
N PHE A 112 11.78 7.16 21.24
CA PHE A 112 12.04 5.99 22.08
C PHE A 112 10.89 4.97 22.12
N GLY A 113 9.71 5.30 21.57
CA GLY A 113 8.57 4.39 21.45
C GLY A 113 8.33 3.94 20.02
N ILE A 114 8.25 4.90 19.08
CA ILE A 114 7.85 4.61 17.69
C ILE A 114 9.04 4.15 16.84
N LEU A 115 10.17 4.86 16.85
CA LEU A 115 11.33 4.48 16.03
C LEU A 115 11.87 3.07 16.32
N PRO A 116 11.95 2.59 17.57
CA PRO A 116 12.39 1.22 17.84
C PRO A 116 11.47 0.16 17.21
N LEU A 117 10.17 0.44 17.12
CA LEU A 117 9.22 -0.44 16.43
C LEU A 117 9.52 -0.50 14.93
N VAL A 118 9.89 0.62 14.31
CA VAL A 118 10.37 0.65 12.92
C VAL A 118 11.59 -0.23 12.74
N ILE A 119 12.58 -0.16 13.65
CA ILE A 119 13.80 -0.98 13.58
C ILE A 119 13.44 -2.47 13.63
N VAL A 120 12.57 -2.87 14.57
CA VAL A 120 12.11 -4.26 14.70
C VAL A 120 11.38 -4.72 13.44
N MET A 121 10.50 -3.87 12.88
CA MET A 121 9.77 -4.18 11.65
C MET A 121 10.68 -4.27 10.43
N SER A 122 11.68 -3.40 10.32
CA SER A 122 12.69 -3.46 9.26
C SER A 122 13.52 -4.75 9.36
N ALA A 123 13.94 -5.15 10.57
CA ALA A 123 14.65 -6.41 10.79
C ALA A 123 13.78 -7.63 10.43
N LEU A 124 12.50 -7.62 10.80
CA LEU A 124 11.55 -8.67 10.43
C LEU A 124 11.32 -8.73 8.92
N SER A 125 11.15 -7.59 8.26
CA SER A 125 11.02 -7.51 6.80
C SER A 125 12.26 -8.10 6.11
N ALA A 126 13.46 -7.75 6.56
CA ALA A 126 14.71 -8.31 6.05
C ALA A 126 14.79 -9.84 6.23
N LEU A 127 14.31 -10.36 7.37
CA LEU A 127 14.26 -11.80 7.64
C LEU A 127 13.26 -12.52 6.71
N LEU A 128 12.06 -11.97 6.55
CA LEU A 128 11.04 -12.52 5.64
C LEU A 128 11.50 -12.47 4.17
N TRP A 129 12.32 -11.48 3.82
CA TRP A 129 12.98 -11.41 2.52
C TRP A 129 14.00 -12.52 2.36
N HIS A 130 14.87 -12.72 3.35
CA HIS A 130 15.88 -13.77 3.36
C HIS A 130 15.25 -15.18 3.24
N TRP A 131 14.13 -15.41 3.92
CA TRP A 131 13.35 -16.67 3.83
C TRP A 131 12.50 -16.81 2.56
N ARG A 132 12.56 -15.84 1.64
CA ARG A 132 11.80 -15.83 0.38
C ARG A 132 10.28 -15.77 0.53
N ILE A 133 9.75 -15.42 1.71
CA ILE A 133 8.31 -15.25 1.93
C ILE A 133 7.81 -13.99 1.22
N LEU A 134 8.46 -12.85 1.45
CA LEU A 134 8.09 -11.59 0.79
C LEU A 134 8.27 -11.65 -0.74
N PRO A 135 9.40 -12.15 -1.29
CA PRO A 135 9.55 -12.35 -2.73
C PRO A 135 8.43 -13.17 -3.36
N LEU A 136 7.98 -14.25 -2.70
CA LEU A 136 6.91 -15.10 -3.22
C LEU A 136 5.57 -14.36 -3.28
N ILE A 137 5.26 -13.55 -2.27
CA ILE A 137 4.06 -12.71 -2.26
C ILE A 137 4.14 -11.63 -3.35
N VAL A 138 5.30 -10.97 -3.49
CA VAL A 138 5.55 -9.96 -4.52
C VAL A 138 5.39 -10.55 -5.92
N GLN A 139 5.93 -11.74 -6.18
CA GLN A 139 5.74 -12.44 -7.45
C GLN A 139 4.26 -12.75 -7.71
N GLY A 140 3.49 -13.12 -6.69
CA GLY A 140 2.05 -13.31 -6.81
C GLY A 140 1.32 -12.05 -7.28
N PHE A 141 1.63 -10.89 -6.70
CA PHE A 141 1.05 -9.61 -7.14
C PHE A 141 1.52 -9.20 -8.54
N ALA A 142 2.81 -9.38 -8.86
CA ALA A 142 3.34 -9.12 -10.18
C ALA A 142 2.64 -9.97 -11.26
N PHE A 143 2.41 -11.25 -10.97
CA PHE A 143 1.67 -12.16 -11.84
C PHE A 143 0.22 -11.69 -12.08
N VAL A 144 -0.47 -11.22 -11.03
CA VAL A 144 -1.83 -10.66 -11.16
C VAL A 144 -1.82 -9.43 -12.07
N LEU A 145 -0.87 -8.51 -11.90
CA LEU A 145 -0.73 -7.32 -12.74
C LEU A 145 -0.42 -7.68 -14.20
N GLU A 146 0.47 -8.64 -14.41
CA GLU A 146 0.83 -9.12 -15.74
C GLU A 146 -0.40 -9.72 -16.45
N ARG A 147 -1.15 -10.58 -15.75
CA ARG A 147 -2.30 -11.27 -16.36
C ARG A 147 -3.47 -10.34 -16.67
N THR A 148 -3.68 -9.33 -15.84
CA THR A 148 -4.86 -8.45 -15.93
C THR A 148 -4.58 -7.18 -16.72
N MET A 149 -3.48 -6.49 -16.42
CA MET A 149 -3.13 -5.19 -16.99
C MET A 149 -2.04 -5.26 -18.05
N ARG A 150 -1.46 -6.45 -18.33
CA ARG A 150 -0.28 -6.63 -19.20
C ARG A 150 0.94 -5.84 -18.73
N ILE A 151 1.07 -5.70 -17.41
CA ILE A 151 2.21 -5.04 -16.78
C ILE A 151 3.11 -6.12 -16.19
N GLY A 152 4.06 -6.58 -16.99
CA GLY A 152 5.03 -7.61 -16.62
C GLY A 152 6.43 -7.06 -16.36
N GLY A 153 7.40 -7.97 -16.31
CA GLY A 153 8.82 -7.65 -16.24
C GLY A 153 9.23 -6.82 -15.02
N ALA A 154 10.24 -5.99 -15.21
CA ALA A 154 10.79 -5.13 -14.16
C ALA A 154 9.76 -4.13 -13.58
N LEU A 155 8.87 -3.57 -14.41
CA LEU A 155 7.81 -2.66 -13.91
C LEU A 155 6.82 -3.39 -13.02
N GLY A 156 6.29 -4.53 -13.47
CA GLY A 156 5.32 -5.32 -12.69
C GLY A 156 5.90 -5.80 -11.36
N PHE A 157 7.13 -6.29 -11.37
CA PHE A 157 7.82 -6.73 -10.16
C PHE A 157 8.15 -5.57 -9.20
N GLY A 158 8.69 -4.46 -9.73
CA GLY A 158 9.00 -3.27 -8.92
C GLY A 158 7.76 -2.63 -8.31
N ALA A 159 6.67 -2.53 -9.08
CA ALA A 159 5.38 -2.04 -8.59
C ALA A 159 4.76 -2.98 -7.53
N ALA A 160 4.86 -4.30 -7.72
CA ALA A 160 4.43 -5.28 -6.73
C ALA A 160 5.24 -5.18 -5.43
N ALA A 161 6.55 -4.97 -5.54
CA ALA A 161 7.44 -4.81 -4.40
C ALA A 161 7.11 -3.57 -3.57
N ASN A 162 6.62 -2.49 -4.19
CA ASN A 162 6.21 -1.27 -3.49
C ASN A 162 5.13 -1.51 -2.43
N ILE A 163 4.34 -2.61 -2.47
CA ILE A 163 3.37 -2.94 -1.40
C ILE A 163 4.04 -3.02 -0.03
N PHE A 164 5.25 -3.58 -0.01
CA PHE A 164 5.96 -3.90 1.23
C PHE A 164 7.21 -3.04 1.43
N LEU A 165 7.86 -2.66 0.34
CA LEU A 165 9.10 -1.89 0.32
C LEU A 165 8.85 -0.43 -0.05
N GLY A 166 9.69 0.46 0.46
CA GLY A 166 9.59 1.89 0.14
C GLY A 166 9.98 2.22 -1.29
N MET A 167 9.64 3.44 -1.73
CA MET A 167 9.97 3.96 -3.07
C MET A 167 11.47 3.98 -3.40
N THR A 168 12.33 3.94 -2.38
CA THR A 168 13.80 3.89 -2.52
C THR A 168 14.34 2.46 -2.52
N GLU A 169 13.57 1.50 -2.00
CA GLU A 169 13.99 0.11 -1.79
C GLU A 169 13.51 -0.79 -2.94
N SER A 170 12.28 -0.59 -3.41
CA SER A 170 11.73 -1.38 -4.50
C SER A 170 12.51 -1.27 -5.83
N PRO A 171 13.05 -0.09 -6.25
CA PRO A 171 13.82 0.01 -7.48
C PRO A 171 15.16 -0.72 -7.38
N LEU A 172 15.72 -0.89 -6.18
CA LEU A 172 16.97 -1.62 -5.98
C LEU A 172 16.85 -3.10 -6.36
N LEU A 173 15.65 -3.66 -6.24
CA LEU A 173 15.39 -5.05 -6.63
C LEU A 173 15.43 -5.28 -8.14
N ILE A 174 15.11 -4.24 -8.91
CA ILE A 174 15.13 -4.26 -10.37
C ILE A 174 16.28 -3.42 -10.93
N ARG A 175 17.30 -3.13 -10.10
CA ARG A 175 18.41 -2.24 -10.44
C ARG A 175 19.03 -2.50 -11.82
N PRO A 176 19.31 -3.75 -12.24
CA PRO A 176 19.88 -4.02 -13.57
C PRO A 176 18.97 -3.62 -14.74
N TYR A 177 17.66 -3.53 -14.50
CA TYR A 177 16.64 -3.26 -15.51
C TYR A 177 16.16 -1.81 -15.49
N LEU A 178 16.48 -1.02 -14.46
CA LEU A 178 16.07 0.39 -14.37
C LEU A 178 16.55 1.21 -15.57
N GLU A 179 17.77 0.98 -16.04
CA GLU A 179 18.33 1.65 -17.23
C GLU A 179 17.62 1.27 -18.54
N ARG A 180 16.89 0.14 -18.52
CA ARG A 180 16.15 -0.37 -19.68
C ARG A 180 14.69 0.05 -19.68
N LEU A 181 14.18 0.63 -18.58
CA LEU A 181 12.80 1.08 -18.52
C LEU A 181 12.58 2.28 -19.44
N THR A 182 11.49 2.24 -20.19
CA THR A 182 11.03 3.42 -20.93
C THR A 182 10.65 4.53 -19.96
N ARG A 183 10.60 5.78 -20.47
CA ARG A 183 10.14 6.92 -19.67
C ARG A 183 8.75 6.72 -19.06
N SER A 184 7.84 6.09 -19.81
CA SER A 184 6.49 5.77 -19.34
C SER A 184 6.50 4.74 -18.19
N GLU A 185 7.34 3.70 -18.30
CA GLU A 185 7.48 2.69 -17.23
C GLU A 185 8.17 3.26 -16.00
N LEU A 186 9.21 4.06 -16.18
CA LEU A 186 9.90 4.72 -15.07
C LEU A 186 8.96 5.67 -14.32
N PHE A 187 8.16 6.45 -15.06
CA PHE A 187 7.14 7.32 -14.45
C PHE A 187 6.09 6.51 -13.69
N ALA A 188 5.61 5.39 -14.25
CA ALA A 188 4.67 4.50 -13.57
C ALA A 188 5.26 3.88 -12.30
N LEU A 189 6.53 3.49 -12.32
CA LEU A 189 7.23 2.95 -11.15
C LEU A 189 7.31 4.00 -10.02
N PHE A 190 7.68 5.25 -10.35
CA PHE A 190 7.72 6.34 -9.37
C PHE A 190 6.34 6.74 -8.86
N ALA A 191 5.35 6.85 -9.74
CA ALA A 191 3.97 7.13 -9.35
C ALA A 191 3.43 6.04 -8.42
N CYS A 192 3.73 4.77 -8.69
CA CYS A 192 3.41 3.65 -7.82
C CYS A 192 4.08 3.78 -6.45
N GLY A 193 5.39 4.03 -6.42
CA GLY A 193 6.13 4.22 -5.16
C GLY A 193 5.60 5.37 -4.31
N LEU A 194 5.26 6.50 -4.94
CA LEU A 194 4.72 7.69 -4.25
C LEU A 194 3.27 7.52 -3.79
N SER A 195 2.50 6.67 -4.47
CA SER A 195 1.12 6.37 -4.09
C SER A 195 0.97 5.43 -2.91
N ASN A 196 2.09 4.84 -2.45
CA ASN A 196 2.07 3.79 -1.47
C ASN A 196 2.91 4.09 -0.21
N VAL A 197 2.63 3.34 0.85
CA VAL A 197 3.34 3.37 2.12
C VAL A 197 4.22 2.14 2.24
N ALA A 198 5.49 2.34 2.62
CA ALA A 198 6.41 1.25 2.93
C ALA A 198 5.91 0.45 4.15
N GLY A 199 6.07 -0.88 4.13
CA GLY A 199 5.65 -1.75 5.24
C GLY A 199 6.31 -1.40 6.58
N THR A 200 7.52 -0.85 6.55
CA THR A 200 8.27 -0.38 7.73
C THR A 200 7.60 0.83 8.39
N VAL A 201 7.04 1.74 7.61
CA VAL A 201 6.35 2.97 8.07
C VAL A 201 4.86 2.72 8.31
N MET A 202 4.26 1.73 7.65
CA MET A 202 2.87 1.30 7.85
C MET A 202 2.55 1.05 9.33
N VAL A 203 3.51 0.49 10.08
CA VAL A 203 3.34 0.21 11.51
C VAL A 203 3.28 1.49 12.34
N ILE A 204 4.01 2.53 11.95
CA ILE A 204 3.91 3.84 12.62
C ILE A 204 2.51 4.40 12.44
N TYR A 205 2.01 4.43 11.20
CA TYR A 205 0.68 4.95 10.92
C TYR A 205 -0.39 4.12 11.63
N ALA A 206 -0.26 2.81 11.62
CA ALA A 206 -1.16 1.93 12.35
C ALA A 206 -1.15 2.19 13.87
N ALA A 207 0.02 2.40 14.47
CA ALA A 207 0.14 2.74 15.89
C ALA A 207 -0.52 4.08 16.22
N MET A 208 -0.42 5.07 15.32
CA MET A 208 -1.08 6.37 15.47
C MET A 208 -2.60 6.29 15.25
N LEU A 209 -3.04 5.53 14.25
CA LEU A 209 -4.44 5.39 13.85
C LEU A 209 -5.22 4.36 14.67
N GLY A 210 -4.55 3.48 15.40
CA GLY A 210 -5.17 2.36 16.12
C GLY A 210 -6.24 2.78 17.14
N ASN A 211 -6.14 4.00 17.67
CA ASN A 211 -7.14 4.57 18.58
C ASN A 211 -8.38 5.12 17.86
N ALA A 212 -8.26 5.46 16.57
CA ALA A 212 -9.33 6.06 15.77
C ALA A 212 -10.01 5.05 14.84
N ILE A 213 -9.25 4.07 14.32
CA ILE A 213 -9.71 3.11 13.33
C ILE A 213 -9.33 1.69 13.77
N PRO A 214 -10.31 0.84 14.15
CA PRO A 214 -10.03 -0.55 14.45
C PRO A 214 -9.51 -1.26 13.20
N GLY A 215 -8.46 -2.07 13.36
CA GLY A 215 -7.88 -2.80 12.23
C GLY A 215 -7.10 -1.93 11.23
N ALA A 216 -6.52 -0.81 11.70
CA ALA A 216 -5.80 0.16 10.87
C ALA A 216 -4.78 -0.47 9.91
N ILE A 217 -4.06 -1.52 10.30
CA ILE A 217 -3.07 -2.20 9.45
C ILE A 217 -3.75 -2.86 8.26
N GLY A 218 -4.89 -3.52 8.50
CA GLY A 218 -5.68 -4.11 7.45
C GLY A 218 -6.15 -3.06 6.45
N HIS A 219 -6.61 -1.91 6.93
CA HIS A 219 -7.00 -0.80 6.07
C HIS A 219 -5.83 -0.24 5.24
N ILE A 220 -4.66 -0.02 5.86
CA ILE A 220 -3.49 0.49 5.14
C ILE A 220 -3.00 -0.54 4.12
N LEU A 221 -2.93 -1.82 4.47
CA LEU A 221 -2.54 -2.89 3.53
C LEU A 221 -3.49 -2.98 2.33
N VAL A 222 -4.81 -2.94 2.57
CA VAL A 222 -5.80 -2.98 1.49
C VAL A 222 -5.67 -1.74 0.60
N ALA A 223 -5.49 -0.55 1.19
CA ALA A 223 -5.23 0.66 0.43
C ALA A 223 -3.96 0.53 -0.41
N SER A 224 -2.88 -0.03 0.15
CA SER A 224 -1.62 -0.27 -0.57
C SER A 224 -1.78 -1.18 -1.77
N VAL A 225 -2.51 -2.29 -1.62
CA VAL A 225 -2.75 -3.23 -2.72
C VAL A 225 -3.63 -2.60 -3.82
N LEU A 226 -4.64 -1.80 -3.45
CA LEU A 226 -5.48 -1.09 -4.41
C LEU A 226 -4.75 0.04 -5.14
N SER A 227 -3.79 0.68 -4.47
CA SER A 227 -2.95 1.72 -5.06
C SER A 227 -2.10 1.22 -6.22
N LEU A 228 -1.75 -0.06 -6.31
CA LEU A 228 -0.94 -0.59 -7.43
C LEU A 228 -1.60 -0.40 -8.79
N PRO A 229 -2.77 -1.01 -9.06
CA PRO A 229 -3.44 -0.80 -10.35
C PRO A 229 -3.86 0.65 -10.55
N ALA A 230 -4.24 1.37 -9.48
CA ALA A 230 -4.64 2.77 -9.56
C ALA A 230 -3.47 3.69 -9.99
N SER A 231 -2.30 3.54 -9.40
CA SER A 231 -1.15 4.36 -9.73
C SER A 231 -0.64 4.08 -11.13
N ILE A 232 -0.57 2.80 -11.53
CA ILE A 232 -0.16 2.42 -12.88
C ILE A 232 -1.14 2.96 -13.93
N LEU A 233 -2.46 2.86 -13.69
CA LEU A 233 -3.43 3.36 -14.66
C LEU A 233 -3.37 4.88 -14.82
N LEU A 234 -3.29 5.62 -13.71
CA LEU A 234 -3.22 7.08 -13.77
C LEU A 234 -1.88 7.53 -14.39
N ALA A 235 -0.78 6.83 -14.07
CA ALA A 235 0.52 7.12 -14.65
C ALA A 235 0.54 6.91 -16.17
N LYS A 236 -0.07 5.82 -16.66
CA LYS A 236 -0.15 5.51 -18.09
C LYS A 236 -1.13 6.42 -18.84
N ILE A 237 -2.11 7.02 -18.16
CA ILE A 237 -2.92 8.11 -18.73
C ILE A 237 -2.07 9.37 -18.92
N MET A 238 -1.29 9.75 -17.89
CA MET A 238 -0.49 10.99 -17.92
C MET A 238 0.68 10.91 -18.91
N ILE A 239 1.41 9.79 -18.92
CA ILE A 239 2.52 9.52 -19.83
C ILE A 239 2.25 8.19 -20.56
N PRO A 240 1.46 8.22 -21.64
CA PRO A 240 1.26 7.06 -22.48
C PRO A 240 2.59 6.59 -23.09
N GLY A 241 2.76 5.28 -23.18
CA GLY A 241 3.91 4.65 -23.82
C GLY A 241 3.56 3.21 -24.19
N ASP A 242 4.30 2.65 -25.15
CA ASP A 242 4.01 1.32 -25.72
C ASP A 242 3.96 0.19 -24.67
N GLU A 243 3.25 -0.89 -25.02
CA GLU A 243 3.11 -2.08 -24.17
C GLU A 243 4.49 -2.75 -23.97
N ALA A 244 4.98 -2.69 -22.72
CA ALA A 244 6.09 -3.42 -22.11
C ALA A 244 7.46 -3.36 -22.84
N THR A 245 8.48 -2.86 -22.13
CA THR A 245 9.84 -3.33 -22.37
C THR A 245 9.86 -4.83 -22.11
N SER A 246 10.31 -5.63 -23.09
CA SER A 246 10.55 -7.07 -22.98
C SER A 246 11.75 -7.37 -22.05
N ALA A 247 11.68 -6.87 -20.82
CA ALA A 247 12.61 -7.18 -19.76
C ALA A 247 11.96 -8.28 -18.91
N ASP A 248 11.91 -9.49 -19.47
CA ASP A 248 11.72 -10.68 -18.64
C ASP A 248 12.92 -10.75 -17.66
N PRO A 249 12.67 -10.86 -16.34
CA PRO A 249 13.72 -11.11 -15.36
C PRO A 249 14.35 -12.50 -15.54
#